data_AF-A0A2N1HZL1-F1
#
_entry.id   AF-A0A2N1HZL1-F1
#
_cell.length_a   1.000
_cell.length_b   1.000
_cell.length_c   1.000
_cell.angle_alpha   90.00
_cell.angle_beta   90.00
_cell.angle_gamma   90.00
#
_symmetry.space_group_name_H-M   'P 1'
#
loop_
_entity.id
_entity.type
_entity.pdbx_description
1 polymer ?
#
loop_
_entity_poly.entity_id
_entity_poly.type
_entity_poly.pdbx_seq_one_letter_code
_entity_poly.pdbx_strand_id
1 'polypeptide(L)'
;MINNKVTYKEKIFPYWRTKFISYFDIGEYTVKIDLSTLTARESVYVDNVLVSKKRNLGQHSIHSFFIDDNKYELLVDIKNSFKGPIDITLRSKGIDIDGDHWVFPSARPGLITGLLFAAIGFFSAIIFNTLL
;
A
#
# COMPACT_ATOMS: atom_id res chain seq x y z
N MET A 1 4.96 8.10 30.17
CA MET A 1 5.11 7.80 28.73
C MET A 1 3.75 7.92 28.10
N ILE A 2 3.47 9.00 27.38
CA ILE A 2 2.18 9.20 26.72
C ILE A 2 2.18 8.26 25.51
N ASN A 3 1.37 7.22 25.58
CA ASN A 3 1.20 6.24 24.52
C ASN A 3 0.27 6.88 23.48
N ASN A 4 0.81 7.79 22.66
CA ASN A 4 0.10 8.36 21.52
C ASN A 4 -0.14 7.22 20.52
N LYS A 5 -1.26 6.51 20.68
CA LYS A 5 -1.73 5.54 19.69
C LYS A 5 -2.09 6.31 18.44
N VAL A 6 -1.16 6.35 17.49
CA VAL A 6 -1.43 6.73 16.11
C VAL A 6 -2.57 5.86 15.63
N THR A 7 -3.64 6.49 15.16
CA THR A 7 -4.75 5.76 14.55
C THR A 7 -4.35 5.46 13.12
N TYR A 8 -3.97 4.21 12.87
CA TYR A 8 -3.68 3.75 11.51
C TYR A 8 -4.99 3.64 10.74
N LYS A 9 -5.04 4.25 9.56
CA LYS A 9 -6.14 4.07 8.62
C LYS A 9 -5.91 2.76 7.89
N GLU A 10 -6.80 1.79 8.09
CA GLU A 10 -6.73 0.53 7.36
C GLU A 10 -7.05 0.76 5.87
N LYS A 11 -6.19 0.26 5.00
CA LYS A 11 -6.34 0.35 3.54
C LYS A 11 -6.19 -1.03 2.93
N ILE A 12 -7.17 -1.44 2.14
CA ILE A 12 -7.10 -2.70 1.41
C ILE A 12 -6.39 -2.43 0.08
N PHE A 13 -5.34 -3.21 -0.20
CA PHE A 13 -4.63 -3.08 -1.46
C PHE A 13 -5.53 -3.48 -2.64
N PRO A 14 -5.79 -2.57 -3.59
CA PRO A 14 -6.54 -2.92 -4.79
C PRO A 14 -5.65 -3.79 -5.70
N TYR A 15 -6.11 -5.01 -5.98
CA TYR A 15 -5.34 -6.02 -6.73
C TYR A 15 -4.93 -5.58 -8.15
N TRP A 16 -5.61 -4.59 -8.74
CA TRP A 16 -5.32 -4.06 -10.07
C TRP A 16 -4.20 -3.00 -10.10
N ARG A 17 -3.73 -2.53 -8.94
CA ARG A 17 -2.60 -1.59 -8.87
C ARG A 17 -1.29 -2.33 -8.70
N THR A 18 -0.20 -1.71 -9.14
CA THR A 18 1.19 -2.21 -8.97
C THR A 18 1.98 -1.41 -7.93
N LYS A 19 1.34 -0.38 -7.35
CA LYS A 19 1.93 0.55 -6.39
C LYS A 19 0.98 0.80 -5.22
N PHE A 20 1.55 0.88 -4.04
CA PHE A 20 0.92 1.40 -2.83
C PHE A 20 1.07 2.91 -2.86
N ILE A 21 -0.04 3.62 -2.66
CA ILE A 21 -0.06 5.08 -2.70
C ILE A 21 -0.78 5.57 -1.46
N SER A 22 -0.04 6.24 -0.59
CA SER A 22 -0.56 6.84 0.63
C SER A 22 -0.48 8.36 0.55
N TYR A 23 -1.47 9.00 1.16
CA TYR A 23 -1.62 10.45 1.22
C TYR A 23 -1.78 10.86 2.67
N PHE A 24 -1.08 11.92 3.05
CA PHE A 24 -1.11 12.51 4.38
C PHE A 24 -1.23 14.02 4.25
N ASP A 25 -2.18 14.62 4.95
CA ASP A 25 -2.41 16.05 4.91
C ASP A 25 -1.76 16.71 6.13
N ILE A 26 -0.95 17.75 5.90
CA ILE A 26 -0.23 18.52 6.91
C ILE A 26 -0.58 20.00 6.71
N GLY A 27 -1.66 20.45 7.34
CA GLY A 27 -2.17 21.81 7.12
C GLY A 27 -2.66 21.97 5.68
N GLU A 28 -2.00 22.84 4.91
CA GLU A 28 -2.31 23.08 3.50
C GLU A 28 -1.53 22.17 2.53
N TYR A 29 -0.53 21.43 3.04
CA TYR A 29 0.33 20.58 2.24
C TYR A 29 -0.19 19.15 2.19
N THR A 30 -0.14 18.52 1.01
CA THR A 30 -0.40 17.10 0.84
C THR A 30 0.91 16.35 0.57
N VAL A 31 1.25 15.44 1.47
CA VAL A 31 2.36 14.49 1.30
C VAL A 31 1.84 13.23 0.65
N LYS A 32 2.47 12.83 -0.45
CA LYS A 32 2.19 11.57 -1.15
C LYS A 32 3.41 10.68 -1.12
N ILE A 33 3.23 9.40 -0.84
CA ILE A 33 4.25 8.37 -1.04
C ILE A 33 3.77 7.33 -2.05
N ASP A 34 4.61 7.12 -3.07
CA ASP A 34 4.47 6.08 -4.06
C ASP A 34 5.48 4.97 -3.76
N LEU A 35 4.99 3.79 -3.39
CA LEU A 35 5.79 2.60 -3.10
C LEU A 35 5.48 1.49 -4.12
N SER A 36 6.51 0.99 -4.79
CA SER A 36 6.43 -0.18 -5.67
C SER A 36 7.19 -1.35 -5.07
N THR A 37 6.48 -2.36 -4.58
CA THR A 37 7.10 -3.59 -4.05
C THR A 37 7.81 -4.41 -5.13
N LEU A 38 7.34 -4.36 -6.38
CA LEU A 38 7.97 -5.07 -7.50
C LEU A 38 9.33 -4.49 -7.88
N THR A 39 9.44 -3.16 -7.93
CA THR A 39 10.69 -2.49 -8.34
C THR A 39 11.53 -2.01 -7.15
N ALA A 40 11.01 -2.17 -5.93
CA ALA A 40 11.58 -1.62 -4.70
C ALA A 40 11.74 -0.09 -4.74
N ARG A 41 10.97 0.61 -5.59
CA ARG A 41 11.08 2.07 -5.75
C ARG A 41 10.14 2.78 -4.78
N GLU A 42 10.66 3.80 -4.12
CA GLU A 42 9.98 4.60 -3.13
C GLU A 42 10.16 6.08 -3.51
N SER A 43 9.08 6.84 -3.59
CA SER A 43 9.12 8.25 -3.97
C SER A 43 8.14 9.05 -3.13
N VAL A 44 8.62 10.12 -2.51
CA VAL A 44 7.85 11.01 -1.65
C VAL A 44 7.72 12.36 -2.31
N TYR A 45 6.50 12.87 -2.32
CA TYR A 45 6.13 14.14 -2.90
C TYR A 45 5.45 15.01 -1.85
N VAL A 46 5.67 16.32 -1.90
CA VAL A 46 4.89 17.34 -1.19
C VAL A 46 4.28 18.23 -2.26
N ASP A 47 2.96 18.34 -2.31
CA ASP A 47 2.23 19.11 -3.33
C ASP A 47 2.68 18.80 -4.77
N ASN A 48 2.86 17.51 -5.07
CA ASN A 48 3.37 16.95 -6.33
C ASN A 48 4.85 17.24 -6.64
N VAL A 49 5.57 17.95 -5.79
CA VAL A 49 7.03 18.15 -5.92
C VAL A 49 7.77 16.98 -5.28
N LEU A 50 8.65 16.32 -6.03
CA LEU A 50 9.45 15.20 -5.54
C LEU A 50 10.49 15.69 -4.50
N VAL A 51 10.32 15.29 -3.25
CA VAL A 51 11.23 15.66 -2.15
C VAL A 51 12.17 14.54 -1.74
N SER A 52 11.82 13.28 -2.01
CA SER A 52 12.66 12.14 -1.70
C SER A 52 12.45 10.99 -2.67
N LYS A 53 13.53 10.31 -3.03
CA LYS A 53 13.50 9.12 -3.88
C LYS A 53 14.52 8.12 -3.40
N LYS A 54 14.08 6.88 -3.18
CA LYS A 54 14.96 5.78 -2.80
C LYS A 54 14.59 4.52 -3.56
N ARG A 55 15.54 3.58 -3.57
CA ARG A 55 15.29 2.21 -3.94
C ARG A 55 15.66 1.33 -2.76
N ASN A 56 14.67 0.70 -2.15
CA ASN A 56 14.83 -0.10 -0.96
C ASN A 56 14.47 -1.55 -1.22
N LEU A 57 15.48 -2.43 -1.24
CA LEU A 57 15.28 -3.87 -1.37
C LEU A 57 14.96 -4.55 -0.02
N GLY A 58 15.11 -3.81 1.09
CA GLY A 58 14.82 -4.30 2.43
C GLY A 58 13.35 -4.13 2.80
N GLN A 59 13.05 -4.45 4.06
CA GLN A 59 11.70 -4.33 4.63
C GLN A 59 11.42 -2.97 5.26
N HIS A 60 12.47 -2.20 5.58
CA HIS A 60 12.32 -0.94 6.28
C HIS A 60 13.01 0.19 5.50
N SER A 61 12.35 1.35 5.40
CA SER A 61 12.99 2.58 4.94
C SER A 61 12.45 3.80 5.66
N ILE A 62 13.27 4.86 5.63
CA ILE A 62 12.93 6.17 6.20
C ILE A 62 13.24 7.23 5.15
N HIS A 63 12.28 8.09 4.87
CA HIS A 63 12.40 9.26 4.02
C HIS A 63 12.31 10.52 4.87
N SER A 64 13.41 11.27 5.00
CA SER A 64 13.40 12.57 5.66
C SER A 64 13.26 13.69 4.63
N PHE A 65 12.40 14.67 4.93
CA PHE A 65 12.15 15.86 4.10
C PHE A 65 11.75 17.04 4.99
N PHE A 66 11.65 18.24 4.40
CA PHE A 66 11.29 19.47 5.11
C PHE A 66 10.07 20.13 4.48
N ILE A 67 9.23 20.75 5.31
CA ILE A 67 8.14 21.64 4.93
C ILE A 67 8.22 22.87 5.85
N ASP A 68 8.35 24.07 5.31
CA ASP A 68 8.44 25.34 6.07
C ASP A 68 9.33 25.23 7.31
N ASP A 69 10.59 24.83 7.11
CA ASP A 69 11.63 24.60 8.14
C ASP A 69 11.39 23.45 9.14
N ASN A 70 10.25 22.78 9.09
CA ASN A 70 9.97 21.63 9.93
C ASN A 70 10.43 20.33 9.26
N LYS A 71 11.20 19.52 9.98
CA LYS A 71 11.62 18.18 9.53
C LYS A 71 10.49 17.18 9.73
N TYR A 72 10.20 16.45 8.65
CA TYR A 72 9.28 15.31 8.65
C TYR A 72 9.99 14.03 8.20
N GLU A 73 9.45 12.91 8.66
CA GLU A 73 9.95 11.58 8.34
C GLU A 73 8.79 10.68 7.92
N LEU A 74 8.95 9.99 6.79
CA LEU A 74 8.05 8.94 6.34
C LEU A 74 8.75 7.61 6.54
N LEU A 75 8.19 6.78 7.42
CA LEU A 75 8.67 5.45 7.71
C LEU A 75 7.84 4.45 6.92
N VAL A 76 8.51 3.53 6.24
CA VAL A 76 7.88 2.41 5.53
C VAL A 76 8.36 1.13 6.20
N ASP A 77 7.42 0.29 6.60
CA ASP A 77 7.67 -1.01 7.22
C ASP A 77 6.86 -2.09 6.51
N ILE A 78 7.56 -2.92 5.74
CA ILE A 78 7.04 -4.00 4.93
C ILE A 78 7.21 -5.29 5.72
N LYS A 79 6.14 -5.76 6.38
CA LYS A 79 6.18 -7.02 7.15
C LYS A 79 6.44 -8.22 6.25
N ASN A 80 5.88 -8.22 5.05
CA ASN A 80 6.12 -9.25 4.04
C ASN A 80 6.01 -8.67 2.63
N SER A 81 7.04 -8.80 1.80
CA SER A 81 7.06 -8.22 0.46
C SER A 81 6.05 -8.84 -0.52
N PHE A 82 5.54 -10.04 -0.23
CA PHE A 82 4.58 -10.76 -1.09
C PHE A 82 3.14 -10.73 -0.57
N LYS A 83 2.95 -10.67 0.76
CA LYS A 83 1.63 -10.79 1.41
C LYS A 83 1.26 -9.56 2.24
N GLY A 84 2.18 -8.63 2.42
CA GLY A 84 2.07 -7.55 3.40
C GLY A 84 1.92 -8.08 4.84
N PRO A 85 1.38 -7.27 5.75
CA PRO A 85 0.95 -5.89 5.54
C PRO A 85 2.13 -4.92 5.29
N ILE A 86 1.81 -3.71 4.85
CA ILE A 86 2.77 -2.60 4.72
C ILE A 86 2.26 -1.43 5.57
N ASP A 87 3.06 -1.05 6.56
CA ASP A 87 2.80 0.11 7.40
C ASP A 87 3.55 1.32 6.84
N ILE A 88 2.84 2.44 6.72
CA ILE A 88 3.42 3.71 6.32
C ILE A 88 3.08 4.73 7.40
N THR A 89 4.08 5.27 8.06
CA THR A 89 3.91 6.19 9.19
C THR A 89 4.54 7.53 8.89
N LEU A 90 3.77 8.59 9.04
CA LEU A 90 4.26 9.96 9.00
C LEU A 90 4.63 10.40 10.41
N ARG A 91 5.84 10.94 10.57
CA ARG A 91 6.44 11.36 11.84
C ARG A 91 6.94 12.79 11.75
N SER A 92 6.73 13.56 12.81
CA SER A 92 7.29 14.89 13.01
C SER A 92 7.93 15.00 14.39
N LYS A 93 9.16 15.51 14.47
CA LYS A 93 9.90 15.69 15.74
C LYS A 93 9.93 14.43 16.63
N GLY A 94 10.05 13.25 16.02
CA GLY A 94 10.07 11.96 16.72
C GLY A 94 8.69 11.42 17.13
N ILE A 95 7.61 12.16 16.87
CA ILE A 95 6.24 11.77 17.20
C ILE A 95 5.53 11.34 15.92
N ASP A 96 4.97 10.14 15.93
CA ASP A 96 4.13 9.64 14.84
C ASP A 96 2.80 10.42 14.85
N ILE A 97 2.44 10.99 13.70
CA ILE A 97 1.29 11.91 13.56
C ILE A 97 0.15 11.31 12.74
N ASP A 98 0.45 10.46 11.77
CA ASP A 98 -0.54 9.77 10.94
C ASP A 98 0.06 8.45 10.43
N GLY A 99 -0.78 7.51 10.04
CA GLY A 99 -0.35 6.20 9.55
C GLY A 99 -1.38 5.51 8.69
N ASP A 100 -0.90 4.77 7.69
CA ASP A 100 -1.71 3.88 6.87
C ASP A 100 -1.25 2.44 7.09
N HIS A 101 -2.21 1.53 7.31
CA HIS A 101 -1.98 0.10 7.41
C HIS A 101 -2.52 -0.59 6.16
N TRP A 102 -1.63 -0.99 5.26
CA TRP A 102 -2.02 -1.67 4.03
C TRP A 102 -2.11 -3.18 4.22
N VAL A 103 -3.31 -3.71 4.04
CA VAL A 103 -3.58 -5.15 4.07
C VAL A 103 -3.81 -5.68 2.67
N PHE A 104 -3.31 -6.89 2.40
CA PHE A 104 -3.61 -7.59 1.17
C PHE A 104 -4.91 -8.38 1.34
N PRO A 105 -5.87 -8.30 0.41
CA PRO A 105 -7.07 -9.11 0.47
C PRO A 105 -6.69 -10.60 0.43
N SER A 106 -7.28 -11.38 1.34
CA SER A 106 -7.03 -12.82 1.49
C SER A 106 -7.49 -13.65 0.28
N ALA A 107 -8.48 -13.16 -0.47
CA ALA A 107 -8.99 -13.81 -1.65
C ALA A 107 -8.03 -13.63 -2.84
N ARG A 108 -7.37 -14.71 -3.25
CA ARG A 108 -6.57 -14.73 -4.48
C ARG A 108 -7.53 -14.64 -5.67
N PRO A 109 -7.55 -13.54 -6.45
CA PRO A 109 -8.50 -13.38 -7.54
C PRO A 109 -8.44 -14.55 -8.53
N GLY A 110 -7.24 -15.09 -8.81
CA GLY A 110 -7.05 -16.24 -9.70
C GLY A 110 -7.76 -17.54 -9.27
N LEU A 111 -8.07 -17.71 -7.98
CA LEU A 111 -8.82 -18.87 -7.48
C LEU A 111 -10.32 -18.70 -7.76
N ILE A 112 -10.83 -17.48 -7.63
CA ILE A 112 -12.23 -17.13 -7.97
C ILE A 112 -12.44 -17.22 -9.49
N THR A 113 -11.53 -16.67 -10.30
CA THR A 113 -11.62 -16.77 -11.76
C THR A 113 -11.50 -18.22 -12.22
N GLY A 114 -10.56 -19.00 -11.65
CA GLY A 114 -10.42 -20.42 -11.98
C GLY A 114 -11.68 -21.24 -11.71
N LEU A 115 -12.35 -21.01 -10.57
CA LEU A 115 -13.62 -21.66 -10.24
C LEU A 115 -14.76 -21.24 -11.18
N LEU A 116 -14.84 -19.96 -11.58
CA LEU A 116 -15.82 -19.48 -12.55
C LEU A 116 -15.65 -20.12 -13.93
N PHE A 117 -14.41 -20.20 -14.44
CA PHE A 117 -14.14 -20.86 -15.72
C PHE A 117 -14.46 -22.36 -15.66
N ALA A 118 -14.12 -23.03 -14.55
CA ALA A 118 -14.45 -24.44 -14.37
C ALA A 118 -15.98 -24.67 -14.32
N ALA A 119 -16.73 -23.80 -13.63
CA ALA A 119 -18.19 -23.89 -13.57
C ALA A 119 -18.82 -23.68 -14.95
N ILE A 120 -18.41 -22.68 -15.73
CA ILE A 120 -18.90 -22.45 -17.09
C ILE A 120 -18.64 -23.68 -17.97
N GLY A 121 -17.43 -24.24 -17.91
CA GLY A 121 -17.09 -25.47 -18.63
C GLY A 121 -18.01 -26.64 -18.26
N PHE A 122 -18.24 -26.85 -16.96
CA PHE A 122 -19.09 -27.93 -16.45
C PHE A 122 -20.56 -27.78 -16.89
N PHE A 123 -21.13 -26.57 -16.80
CA PHE A 123 -22.50 -26.31 -17.27
C PHE A 123 -22.63 -26.46 -18.78
N SER A 124 -21.65 -26.01 -19.57
CA SER A 124 -21.66 -26.18 -21.02
C SER A 124 -21.65 -27.66 -21.44
N ALA A 125 -20.90 -28.51 -20.72
CA ALA A 125 -20.88 -29.95 -20.97
C ALA A 125 -22.21 -30.64 -20.61
N ILE A 126 -22.85 -30.25 -19.51
CA ILE A 126 -24.17 -30.79 -19.12
C ILE A 126 -25.22 -30.45 -20.18
N ILE A 127 -25.28 -29.18 -20.60
CA ILE A 127 -26.25 -28.71 -21.61
C ILE A 127 -26.02 -29.43 -22.95
N PHE A 128 -24.77 -29.60 -23.37
CA PHE A 128 -24.44 -30.33 -24.60
C PHE A 128 -24.87 -31.80 -24.53
N ASN A 129 -24.74 -32.46 -23.37
CA ASN A 129 -25.11 -33.87 -23.18
C ASN A 129 -26.60 -34.11 -22.92
N THR A 130 -27.40 -33.05 -22.71
CA THR A 130 -28.86 -33.15 -22.52
C THR A 130 -29.67 -32.74 -23.75
N LEU A 131 -29.05 -32.05 -24.72
CA LEU A 131 -29.68 -31.59 -25.96
C LEU A 131 -29.31 -32.42 -27.20
N LEU A 132 -28.50 -33.47 -27.04
CA LEU A 132 -28.01 -34.37 -28.08
C LEU A 132 -28.39 -35.81 -27.72
#